data_AF-A0A9D2DGY7-F1
#
_entry.id   AF-A0A9D2DGY7-F1
#
_cell.length_a   1.000
_cell.length_b   1.000
_cell.length_c   1.000
_cell.angle_alpha   90.00
_cell.angle_beta   90.00
_cell.angle_gamma   90.00
#
_symmetry.space_group_name_H-M   'P 1'
#
loop_
_entity.id
_entity.type
_entity.pdbx_description
1 polymer ?
#
loop_
_entity_poly.entity_id
_entity_poly.type
_entity_poly.pdbx_seq_one_letter_code
_entity_poly.pdbx_strand_id
1 'polypeptide(L)'
;MDAYGFYHEMIYQNRFVMSSPMKLVEADLKDRLINYNNNEIDMWCLGNAAMEMDNLGNCMCVKVNNQRSRRIDGAVSLIILYEVYRRYRSEFAKNLR
;
A
#
# COMPACT_ATOMS: atom_id res chain seq x y z
N MET A 1 1.91 19.87 10.49
CA MET A 1 0.89 20.11 9.47
C MET A 1 -0.41 20.65 10.06
N ASP A 2 -0.77 20.30 11.30
CA ASP A 2 -1.93 20.89 12.00
C ASP A 2 -1.87 22.42 12.10
N ALA A 3 -0.66 22.98 12.24
CA ALA A 3 -0.41 24.41 12.18
C ALA A 3 -0.81 25.06 10.83
N TYR A 4 -0.98 24.28 9.76
CA TYR A 4 -1.45 24.73 8.45
C TYR A 4 -2.95 24.42 8.23
N GLY A 5 -3.67 23.93 9.25
CA GLY A 5 -5.11 23.67 9.16
C GLY A 5 -5.52 22.40 8.42
N PHE A 6 -4.57 21.52 8.08
CA PHE A 6 -4.87 20.24 7.46
C PHE A 6 -5.26 19.18 8.51
N TYR A 7 -6.18 18.29 8.14
CA TYR A 7 -6.48 17.08 8.91
C TYR A 7 -5.55 15.95 8.50
N HIS A 8 -5.11 15.15 9.47
CA HIS A 8 -4.20 14.02 9.24
C HIS A 8 -4.69 12.81 10.01
N GLU A 9 -4.53 11.64 9.40
CA GLU A 9 -4.75 10.36 10.04
C GLU A 9 -3.46 9.53 9.96
N MET A 10 -3.07 8.90 11.06
CA MET A 10 -1.92 8.00 11.09
C MET A 10 -2.32 6.62 10.57
N ILE A 11 -1.64 6.18 9.50
CA ILE A 11 -1.71 4.79 9.03
C ILE A 11 -0.53 4.02 9.61
N TYR A 12 -0.80 3.22 10.64
CA TYR A 12 0.23 2.41 11.29
C TYR A 12 0.76 1.33 10.35
N GLN A 13 2.08 1.28 10.17
CA GLN A 13 2.74 0.25 9.34
C GLN A 13 3.00 -1.04 10.13
N ASN A 14 1.94 -1.60 10.73
CA ASN A 14 1.99 -2.89 11.41
C ASN A 14 1.14 -3.93 10.66
N ARG A 15 1.34 -5.21 10.98
CA ARG A 15 0.64 -6.33 10.31
C ARG A 15 -0.88 -6.23 10.37
N PHE A 16 -1.44 -5.72 11.46
CA PHE A 16 -2.90 -5.63 11.63
C PHE A 16 -3.53 -4.62 10.67
N VAL A 17 -2.88 -3.47 10.47
CA VAL A 17 -3.36 -2.44 9.54
C VAL A 17 -2.97 -2.75 8.10
N MET A 18 -1.76 -3.24 7.86
CA MET A 18 -1.20 -3.42 6.51
C MET A 18 -1.61 -4.72 5.81
N SER A 19 -2.11 -5.73 6.54
CA SER A 19 -2.46 -7.04 5.97
C SER A 19 -3.58 -6.94 4.92
N SER A 20 -4.71 -6.34 5.27
CA SER A 20 -5.85 -6.15 4.37
C SER A 20 -5.54 -5.33 3.11
N PRO A 21 -4.93 -4.12 3.20
CA PRO A 21 -4.63 -3.34 2.01
C PRO A 21 -3.56 -4.02 1.14
N MET A 22 -2.61 -4.75 1.73
CA MET A 22 -1.62 -5.49 0.97
C MET A 22 -2.23 -6.62 0.13
N LYS A 23 -3.19 -7.36 0.69
CA LYS A 23 -3.93 -8.40 -0.04
C LYS A 23 -4.73 -7.82 -1.20
N LEU A 24 -5.33 -6.63 -1.01
CA LEU A 24 -6.07 -5.93 -2.07
C LEU A 24 -5.14 -5.44 -3.20
N VAL A 25 -3.99 -4.84 -2.84
CA VAL A 25 -2.99 -4.43 -3.84
C VAL A 25 -2.48 -5.64 -4.65
N GLU A 26 -2.25 -6.78 -3.99
CA GLU A 26 -1.82 -8.00 -4.67
C GLU A 26 -2.85 -8.51 -5.69
N ALA A 27 -4.12 -8.54 -5.30
CA ALA A 27 -5.22 -8.91 -6.18
C ALA A 27 -5.36 -7.95 -7.37
N ASP A 28 -5.38 -6.65 -7.13
CA ASP A 28 -5.57 -5.65 -8.18
C ASP A 28 -4.36 -5.53 -9.12
N LEU A 29 -3.14 -5.84 -8.66
CA LEU A 29 -1.96 -5.96 -9.53
C LEU A 29 -2.08 -7.17 -10.46
N LYS A 30 -2.55 -8.33 -9.94
CA LYS A 30 -2.78 -9.54 -10.75
C LYS A 30 -3.85 -9.31 -11.80
N ASP A 31 -4.91 -8.59 -11.44
CA ASP A 31 -6.02 -8.25 -12.32
C ASP A 31 -5.71 -7.06 -13.26
N ARG A 32 -4.50 -6.48 -13.16
CA ARG A 32 -4.04 -5.34 -13.96
C ARG A 32 -4.92 -4.10 -13.83
N LEU A 33 -5.46 -3.86 -12.64
CA LEU A 33 -6.32 -2.71 -12.32
C LEU A 33 -5.53 -1.49 -11.82
N ILE A 34 -4.31 -1.70 -11.33
CA ILE A 34 -3.43 -0.63 -10.85
C ILE A 34 -2.60 -0.06 -12.01
N ASN A 35 -2.76 1.24 -12.24
CA ASN A 35 -1.94 2.01 -13.17
C ASN A 35 -0.87 2.80 -12.40
N TYR A 36 0.39 2.37 -12.50
CA TYR A 36 1.58 3.09 -11.99
C TYR A 36 2.31 3.88 -13.10
N ASN A 37 1.63 4.12 -14.23
CA ASN A 37 2.09 4.95 -15.35
C ASN A 37 3.46 4.55 -15.93
N ASN A 38 3.83 3.26 -15.87
CA ASN A 38 5.16 2.77 -16.24
C ASN A 38 6.31 3.58 -15.61
N ASN A 39 6.08 4.16 -14.43
CA ASN A 39 7.10 4.92 -13.73
C ASN A 39 8.24 3.96 -13.32
N GLU A 40 9.47 4.27 -13.71
CA GLU A 40 10.64 3.39 -13.48
C GLU A 40 10.91 3.15 -11.99
N ILE A 41 10.65 4.13 -11.14
CA ILE A 41 10.84 4.02 -9.69
C ILE A 41 9.76 3.15 -9.06
N ASP A 42 8.50 3.30 -9.49
CA ASP A 42 7.41 2.46 -9.01
C ASP A 42 7.60 1.02 -9.45
N MET A 43 7.96 0.78 -10.71
CA MET A 43 8.31 -0.55 -11.22
C MET A 43 9.44 -1.18 -10.41
N TRP A 44 10.51 -0.41 -10.13
CA TRP A 44 11.62 -0.90 -9.33
C TRP A 44 11.21 -1.23 -7.89
N CYS A 45 10.41 -0.36 -7.25
CA CYS A 45 9.92 -0.59 -5.89
C CYS A 45 8.98 -1.81 -5.82
N LEU A 46 8.06 -1.95 -6.78
CA LEU A 46 7.14 -3.08 -6.88
C LEU A 46 7.89 -4.39 -7.16
N GLY A 47 8.87 -4.39 -8.07
CA GLY A 47 9.71 -5.56 -8.36
C GLY A 47 10.61 -5.98 -7.19
N ASN A 48 10.86 -5.08 -6.24
CA ASN A 48 11.61 -5.35 -5.02
C ASN A 48 10.73 -5.77 -3.83
N ALA A 49 9.40 -5.71 -3.95
CA ALA A 49 8.47 -6.01 -2.87
C ALA A 49 8.12 -7.50 -2.80
N ALA A 50 8.00 -8.02 -1.58
CA ALA A 50 7.56 -9.37 -1.29
C ALA A 50 6.52 -9.35 -0.14
N MET A 51 5.78 -10.44 -0.01
CA MET A 51 4.82 -10.66 1.07
C MET A 51 5.37 -11.65 2.08
N GLU A 52 5.42 -11.22 3.35
CA GLU A 52 5.70 -12.09 4.48
C GLU A 52 4.42 -12.29 5.28
N MET A 53 4.03 -13.55 5.50
CA MET A 53 2.84 -13.93 6.23
C MET A 53 3.22 -14.57 7.57
N ASP A 54 2.55 -14.15 8.65
CA ASP A 54 2.71 -14.79 9.96
C ASP A 54 1.82 -16.03 10.10
N ASN A 55 1.94 -16.74 11.23
CA ASN A 55 1.17 -17.96 11.51
C ASN A 55 -0.34 -17.73 11.66
N LEU A 56 -0.78 -16.47 11.74
CA LEU A 56 -2.19 -16.07 11.84
C LEU A 56 -2.75 -15.59 10.49
N GLY A 57 -1.93 -15.61 9.42
CA GLY A 57 -2.32 -15.17 8.10
C GLY A 57 -2.27 -13.66 7.89
N ASN A 58 -1.61 -12.90 8.78
CA ASN A 58 -1.40 -11.47 8.58
C ASN A 58 -0.18 -11.21 7.69
N CYS A 59 -0.37 -10.37 6.68
CA CYS A 59 0.65 -10.06 5.70
C CYS A 59 1.36 -8.73 6.00
N MET A 60 2.64 -8.64 5.63
CA MET A 60 3.40 -7.40 5.61
C MET A 60 4.25 -7.31 4.34
N CYS A 61 4.44 -6.10 3.85
CA CYS A 61 5.34 -5.81 2.74
C CYS A 61 6.79 -5.81 3.25
N VAL A 62 7.61 -6.66 2.66
CA VAL A 62 9.04 -6.78 2.95
C VAL A 62 9.83 -6.67 1.66
N LYS A 63 11.14 -6.48 1.77
CA LYS A 63 12.04 -6.52 0.61
C LYS A 63 12.22 -7.96 0.17
N VAL A 64 12.19 -8.24 -1.12
CA VAL A 64 12.55 -9.57 -1.66
C VAL A 64 13.95 -9.93 -1.13
N ASN A 65 14.09 -11.12 -0.55
CA ASN A 65 15.30 -11.63 0.11
C ASN A 65 15.83 -10.76 1.26
N ASN A 66 15.01 -9.87 1.82
CA ASN A 66 15.37 -8.93 2.88
C ASN A 66 16.63 -8.09 2.60
N GLN A 67 16.94 -7.84 1.31
CA GLN A 67 18.17 -7.13 0.93
C GLN A 67 18.08 -5.65 1.25
N ARG A 68 19.01 -5.14 2.05
CA ARG A 68 18.99 -3.75 2.55
C ARG A 68 19.09 -2.69 1.44
N SER A 69 19.80 -2.98 0.36
CA SER A 69 19.98 -2.07 -0.79
C SER A 69 18.71 -1.84 -1.60
N ARG A 70 17.76 -2.78 -1.58
CA ARG A 70 16.47 -2.63 -2.26
C ARG A 70 15.60 -1.56 -1.60
N ARG A 71 14.69 -0.98 -2.37
CA ARG A 71 13.69 0.00 -1.93
C ARG A 71 12.30 -0.53 -2.26
N ILE A 72 11.35 -0.25 -1.37
CA ILE A 72 9.95 -0.67 -1.48
C ILE A 72 9.01 0.49 -1.16
N ASP A 73 9.53 1.71 -1.10
CA ASP A 73 8.81 2.90 -0.67
C ASP A 73 7.57 3.13 -1.54
N GLY A 74 7.69 3.01 -2.87
CA GLY A 74 6.55 3.08 -3.79
C GLY A 74 5.50 1.98 -3.55
N ALA A 75 5.93 0.74 -3.25
CA ALA A 75 5.02 -0.36 -2.95
C ALA A 75 4.28 -0.13 -1.62
N VAL A 76 4.98 0.33 -0.58
CA VAL A 76 4.39 0.64 0.72
C VAL A 76 3.45 1.83 0.63
N SER A 77 3.81 2.88 -0.12
CA SER A 77 2.94 4.03 -0.39
C SER A 77 1.65 3.62 -1.09
N LEU A 78 1.71 2.73 -2.08
CA LEU A 78 0.52 2.18 -2.74
C LEU A 78 -0.35 1.37 -1.78
N ILE A 79 0.24 0.58 -0.89
CA ILE A 79 -0.50 -0.16 0.14
C ILE A 79 -1.19 0.81 1.12
N ILE A 80 -0.51 1.87 1.55
CA ILE A 80 -1.11 2.91 2.40
C ILE A 80 -2.27 3.61 1.67
N LEU A 81 -2.12 3.91 0.37
CA LEU A 81 -3.21 4.46 -0.44
C LEU A 81 -4.43 3.55 -0.42
N TYR A 82 -4.24 2.23 -0.59
CA TYR A 82 -5.32 1.24 -0.52
C TYR A 82 -5.96 1.15 0.87
N GLU A 83 -5.20 1.38 1.95
CA GLU A 83 -5.75 1.45 3.30
C GLU A 83 -6.71 2.63 3.46
N VAL A 84 -6.27 3.82 3.04
CA VAL A 84 -7.11 5.03 3.06
C VAL A 84 -8.31 4.85 2.15
N TYR A 85 -8.11 4.36 0.92
CA TYR A 85 -9.21 4.12 -0.01
C TYR A 85 -10.23 3.14 0.59
N ARG A 86 -9.80 2.02 1.21
CA ARG A 86 -10.73 1.08 1.84
C ARG A 86 -11.56 1.73 2.96
N ARG A 87 -10.95 2.59 3.79
CA ARG A 87 -11.64 3.29 4.89
C ARG A 87 -12.68 4.28 4.39
N TYR A 88 -12.36 5.03 3.33
CA TYR A 88 -13.14 6.18 2.88
C TYR A 88 -13.86 5.97 1.53
N ARG A 89 -13.84 4.76 0.97
CA ARG A 89 -14.40 4.44 -0.37
C ARG A 89 -15.83 4.94 -0.56
N SER A 90 -16.69 4.72 0.44
CA SER A 90 -18.10 5.12 0.39
C SER A 90 -18.29 6.63 0.36
N GLU A 91 -17.47 7.38 1.09
CA GLU A 91 -17.49 8.84 1.09
C GLU A 91 -16.94 9.39 -0.22
N PHE A 92 -15.79 8.87 -0.66
CA PHE A 92 -15.20 9.20 -1.95
C PHE A 92 -16.20 8.99 -3.10
N ALA A 93 -16.89 7.84 -3.12
CA ALA A 93 -17.90 7.53 -4.13
C ALA A 93 -19.12 8.46 -4.12
N LYS A 94 -19.51 9.03 -2.98
CA LYS A 94 -20.57 10.03 -2.90
C LYS A 94 -20.16 11.36 -3.54
N ASN A 95 -18.88 11.73 -3.40
CA ASN A 95 -18.32 12.99 -3.91
C ASN A 95 -17.97 12.94 -5.41
N LEU A 96 -18.08 11.78 -6.06
CA LEU A 96 -17.89 11.62 -7.51
C LEU A 96 -19.16 11.90 -8.34
N ARG A 97 -20.27 12.24 -7.67
CA ARG A 97 -21.57 12.59 -8.28
C ARG A 97 -21.81 14.08 -8.19
#